data_AF-A0AAW0VSX6-F1
#
_entry.id   AF-A0AAW0VSX6-F1
#
_cell.length_a   1.000
_cell.length_b   1.000
_cell.length_c   1.000
_cell.angle_alpha   90.00
_cell.angle_beta   90.00
_cell.angle_gamma   90.00
#
_symmetry.space_group_name_H-M   'P 1'
#
loop_
_entity.id
_entity.type
_entity.pdbx_description
1 polymer ?
#
loop_
_entity_poly.entity_id
_entity_poly.type
_entity_poly.pdbx_seq_one_letter_code
_entity_poly.pdbx_strand_id
1 'polypeptide(L)'
;MGTRAAAFTAKIRNLSDYHLRLLHAVVPAPSGLDIANTLKYFSQTLLGVLREIQERPMDMLHHRDQDAMRLALFPNLDYSGLHQSLVALVDIMPLIQYGTQVFGQALLNTMACLVVFLERKVIDTLPYLVASMMTSIPDTLHHQLITTLCYYILPVTVGASAAEGEEENYAAASVPAVLMMIFQYTDNSAFHCELLECLMALKADIVKDLLCVIAYGTPTSRPPAANLLFYYWPNLNPTLYDRRGVHIKFSGWKPLVCQIEECDGDGTSEAVKVCHDHAVCLGACPDNPPPLYICIDCVEDIKREHSTVEFFDILMPMAQVSATCENKNCRSSEKNAIATCFSMECASYNGNKPIRYCTQCNNIRHNNRRGTDHVVHTTIGSPWAMDPQMQNYTIEAIV
;
A
#
# COMPACT_ATOMS: atom_id res chain seq x y z
N MET A 1 26.10 -6.89 31.91
CA MET A 1 25.34 -7.31 30.72
C MET A 1 24.15 -6.37 30.58
N GLY A 2 24.01 -5.66 29.46
CA GLY A 2 22.87 -4.76 29.24
C GLY A 2 21.63 -5.54 28.80
N THR A 3 20.44 -5.11 29.25
CA THR A 3 19.16 -5.70 28.80
C THR A 3 18.86 -5.33 27.35
N ARG A 4 18.01 -6.11 26.66
CA ARG A 4 17.54 -5.84 25.29
C ARG A 4 16.98 -4.41 25.16
N ALA A 5 16.21 -3.95 26.15
CA ALA A 5 15.68 -2.60 26.22
C ALA A 5 16.77 -1.52 26.28
N ALA A 6 17.80 -1.70 27.12
CA ALA A 6 18.91 -0.73 27.21
C ALA A 6 19.69 -0.61 25.89
N ALA A 7 19.90 -1.73 25.19
CA ALA A 7 20.53 -1.74 23.87
C ALA A 7 19.66 -1.05 22.82
N PHE A 8 18.34 -1.29 22.84
CA PHE A 8 17.37 -0.63 21.96
C PHE A 8 17.40 0.90 22.12
N THR A 9 17.27 1.41 23.35
CA THR A 9 17.34 2.84 23.64
C THR A 9 18.71 3.45 23.33
N ALA A 10 19.81 2.71 23.53
CA ALA A 10 21.14 3.17 23.13
C ALA A 10 21.24 3.36 21.61
N LYS A 11 20.67 2.44 20.82
CA LYS A 11 20.68 2.53 19.35
C LYS A 11 19.79 3.66 18.84
N ILE A 12 18.68 3.99 19.52
CA ILE A 12 17.86 5.17 19.20
C ILE A 12 18.69 6.45 19.37
N ARG A 13 19.44 6.55 20.48
CA ARG A 13 20.35 7.69 20.70
C ARG A 13 21.44 7.79 19.64
N ASN A 14 21.92 6.67 19.10
CA ASN A 14 22.86 6.69 17.97
C ASN A 14 22.21 7.29 16.71
N LEU A 15 20.97 6.94 16.39
CA LEU A 15 20.24 7.56 15.27
C LEU A 15 20.07 9.06 15.48
N SER A 16 19.76 9.48 16.70
CA SER A 16 19.65 10.90 17.06
C SER A 16 21.00 11.64 16.92
N ASP A 17 22.12 11.02 17.31
CA ASP A 17 23.47 11.58 17.10
C ASP A 17 23.77 11.74 15.60
N TYR A 18 23.47 10.72 14.78
CA TYR A 18 23.66 10.81 13.33
C TYR A 18 22.85 11.94 12.71
N HIS A 19 21.57 12.04 13.10
CA HIS A 19 20.68 13.12 12.66
C HIS A 19 21.25 14.51 13.00
N LEU A 20 21.64 14.74 14.26
CA LEU A 20 22.19 16.03 14.70
C LEU A 20 23.51 16.37 14.02
N ARG A 21 24.39 15.38 13.81
CA ARG A 21 25.68 15.60 13.12
C ARG A 21 25.49 15.97 11.67
N LEU A 22 24.52 15.37 10.97
CA LEU A 22 24.19 15.76 9.60
C LEU A 22 23.55 17.14 9.53
N LEU A 23 22.59 17.41 10.42
CA LEU A 23 21.89 18.69 10.49
C LEU A 23 22.85 19.87 10.76
N HIS A 24 23.86 19.65 11.60
CA HIS A 24 24.86 20.67 11.98
C HIS A 24 26.19 20.55 11.21
N ALA A 25 26.27 19.70 10.19
CA ALA A 25 27.47 19.46 9.39
C ALA A 25 28.75 19.16 10.23
N VAL A 26 28.60 18.38 11.30
CA VAL A 26 29.69 18.00 12.21
C VAL A 26 30.57 16.91 11.57
N VAL A 27 31.88 17.12 11.56
CA VAL A 27 32.87 16.22 10.95
C VAL A 27 33.48 15.26 12.00
N PRO A 28 33.67 13.96 11.68
CA PRO A 28 33.30 13.31 10.42
C PRO A 28 31.78 13.18 10.28
N ALA A 29 31.23 13.44 9.10
CA ALA A 29 29.79 13.24 8.88
C ALA A 29 29.46 11.74 8.83
N PRO A 30 28.36 11.27 9.44
CA PRO A 30 27.95 9.88 9.33
C PRO A 30 27.54 9.55 7.90
N SER A 31 27.91 8.37 7.42
CA SER A 31 27.50 7.89 6.10
C SER A 31 26.13 7.22 6.16
N GLY A 32 25.46 7.11 5.01
CA GLY A 32 24.25 6.31 4.87
C GLY A 32 24.45 4.84 5.24
N LEU A 33 25.68 4.31 5.10
CA LEU A 33 26.00 2.94 5.52
C LEU A 33 26.01 2.80 7.06
N ASP A 34 26.54 3.79 7.78
CA ASP A 34 26.55 3.79 9.25
C ASP A 34 25.13 3.79 9.82
N ILE A 35 24.27 4.63 9.22
CA ILE A 35 22.85 4.72 9.59
C ILE A 35 22.14 3.41 9.22
N ALA A 36 22.34 2.90 8.00
CA ALA A 36 21.72 1.66 7.53
C ALA A 36 22.05 0.46 8.44
N ASN A 37 23.29 0.33 8.91
CA ASN A 37 23.68 -0.74 9.82
C ASN A 37 22.95 -0.67 11.17
N THR A 38 22.68 0.56 11.65
CA THR A 38 21.89 0.77 12.87
C THR A 38 20.41 0.45 12.64
N LEU A 39 19.86 0.80 11.47
CA LEU A 39 18.50 0.46 11.08
C LEU A 39 18.31 -1.07 10.93
N LYS A 40 19.26 -1.76 10.30
CA LYS A 40 19.26 -3.23 10.19
C LYS A 40 19.22 -3.93 11.55
N TYR A 41 19.92 -3.39 12.55
CA TYR A 41 19.81 -3.89 13.93
C TYR A 41 18.37 -3.80 14.46
N PHE A 42 17.66 -2.70 14.18
CA PHE A 42 16.26 -2.58 14.58
C PHE A 42 15.37 -3.56 13.84
N SER A 43 15.48 -3.68 12.52
CA SER A 43 14.74 -4.69 11.74
C SER A 43 14.94 -6.10 12.33
N GLN A 44 16.18 -6.52 12.53
CA GLN A 44 16.48 -7.84 13.12
C GLN A 44 15.93 -8.01 14.54
N THR A 45 15.97 -6.95 15.36
CA THR A 45 15.42 -6.99 16.72
C THR A 45 13.90 -7.11 16.69
N LEU A 46 13.23 -6.36 15.83
CA LEU A 46 11.76 -6.37 15.68
C LEU A 46 11.27 -7.73 15.16
N LEU A 47 11.89 -8.26 14.11
CA LEU A 47 11.58 -9.60 13.59
C LEU A 47 11.88 -10.70 14.62
N GLY A 48 12.95 -10.54 15.40
CA GLY A 48 13.28 -11.44 16.51
C GLY A 48 12.22 -11.43 17.62
N VAL A 49 11.69 -10.26 17.99
CA VAL A 49 10.57 -10.15 18.93
C VAL A 49 9.32 -10.81 18.35
N LEU A 50 9.02 -10.57 17.07
CA LEU A 50 7.84 -11.13 16.42
C LEU A 50 7.90 -12.67 16.37
N ARG A 51 9.08 -13.25 16.18
CA ARG A 51 9.31 -14.71 16.21
C ARG A 51 9.01 -15.35 17.58
N GLU A 52 9.13 -14.59 18.66
CA GLU A 52 8.88 -15.08 20.03
C GLU A 52 7.38 -15.10 20.38
N ILE A 53 6.51 -14.52 19.55
CA ILE A 53 5.07 -14.37 19.80
C ILE A 53 4.28 -15.51 19.15
N GLN A 54 3.35 -16.11 19.90
CA GLN A 54 2.51 -17.22 19.42
C GLN A 54 1.17 -16.75 18.84
N GLU A 55 0.62 -15.68 19.42
CA GLU A 55 -0.58 -15.00 18.96
C GLU A 55 -0.36 -14.40 17.57
N ARG A 56 -1.42 -13.98 16.87
CA ARG A 56 -1.37 -13.46 15.50
C ARG A 56 -1.52 -11.94 15.44
N PRO A 57 -0.49 -11.15 15.82
CA PRO A 57 -0.59 -9.68 15.82
C PRO A 57 -0.79 -9.09 14.42
N MET A 58 -0.38 -9.81 13.36
CA MET A 58 -0.58 -9.38 11.97
C MET A 58 -2.08 -9.37 11.60
N ASP A 59 -2.83 -10.39 12.02
CA ASP A 59 -4.29 -10.43 11.80
C ASP A 59 -4.96 -9.30 12.59
N MET A 60 -4.58 -9.13 13.85
CA MET A 60 -5.10 -8.07 14.72
C MET A 60 -4.83 -6.65 14.17
N LEU A 61 -3.75 -6.47 13.40
CA LEU A 61 -3.35 -5.17 12.84
C LEU A 61 -4.36 -4.62 11.83
N HIS A 62 -5.14 -5.48 11.17
CA HIS A 62 -6.21 -5.10 10.24
C HIS A 62 -7.50 -4.64 10.95
N HIS A 63 -7.61 -4.86 12.26
CA HIS A 63 -8.81 -4.63 13.05
C HIS A 63 -8.54 -3.61 14.18
N ARG A 64 -9.06 -2.39 14.03
CA ARG A 64 -8.78 -1.27 14.95
C ARG A 64 -9.22 -1.54 16.38
N ASP A 65 -10.31 -2.29 16.56
CA ASP A 65 -10.83 -2.72 17.85
C ASP A 65 -9.90 -3.69 18.61
N GLN A 66 -8.97 -4.34 17.89
CA GLN A 66 -8.01 -5.30 18.46
C GLN A 66 -6.65 -4.68 18.81
N ASP A 67 -6.45 -3.38 18.57
CA ASP A 67 -5.16 -2.71 18.78
C ASP A 67 -4.65 -2.81 20.23
N ALA A 68 -5.55 -2.71 21.21
CA ALA A 68 -5.16 -2.84 22.62
C ALA A 68 -4.62 -4.24 22.95
N MET A 69 -5.25 -5.28 22.38
CA MET A 69 -4.80 -6.66 22.56
C MET A 69 -3.49 -6.92 21.82
N ARG A 70 -3.37 -6.42 20.57
CA ARG A 70 -2.15 -6.51 19.77
C ARG A 70 -0.95 -5.89 20.51
N LEU A 71 -1.09 -4.67 21.00
CA LEU A 71 0.00 -3.94 21.66
C LEU A 71 0.43 -4.58 22.99
N ALA A 72 -0.47 -5.28 23.68
CA ALA A 72 -0.17 -5.99 24.91
C ALA A 72 0.75 -7.21 24.72
N LEU A 73 0.94 -7.69 23.48
CA LEU A 73 1.80 -8.84 23.15
C LEU A 73 3.29 -8.49 23.17
N PHE A 74 3.64 -7.21 23.00
CA PHE A 74 5.01 -6.80 22.78
C PHE A 74 5.74 -6.45 24.08
N PRO A 75 7.06 -6.73 24.16
CA PRO A 75 7.87 -6.25 25.26
C PRO A 75 7.89 -4.71 25.28
N ASN A 76 8.10 -4.13 26.46
CA ASN A 76 8.14 -2.67 26.63
C ASN A 76 9.46 -2.08 26.08
N LEU A 77 9.55 -1.95 24.76
CA LEU A 77 10.60 -1.25 24.02
C LEU A 77 10.07 0.10 23.52
N ASP A 78 10.99 1.03 23.27
CA ASP A 78 10.65 2.39 22.84
C ASP A 78 10.32 2.47 21.33
N TYR A 79 9.25 1.79 20.90
CA TYR A 79 8.82 1.76 19.49
C TYR A 79 8.46 3.15 18.97
N SER A 80 7.87 4.00 19.82
CA SER A 80 7.52 5.39 19.47
C SER A 80 8.77 6.24 19.26
N GLY A 81 9.78 6.14 20.13
CA GLY A 81 11.07 6.82 19.96
C GLY A 81 11.83 6.36 18.73
N LEU A 82 11.73 5.06 18.37
CA LEU A 82 12.25 4.58 17.09
C LEU A 82 11.51 5.24 15.92
N HIS A 83 10.18 5.23 15.90
CA HIS A 83 9.39 5.89 14.84
C HIS A 83 9.77 7.38 14.69
N GLN A 84 9.85 8.13 15.79
CA GLN A 84 10.25 9.53 15.77
C GLN A 84 11.66 9.72 15.19
N SER A 85 12.59 8.81 15.48
CA SER A 85 13.91 8.81 14.87
C SER A 85 13.84 8.54 13.36
N LEU A 86 12.98 7.62 12.90
CA LEU A 86 12.80 7.36 11.47
C LEU A 86 12.24 8.59 10.74
N VAL A 87 11.26 9.29 11.33
CA VAL A 87 10.73 10.55 10.78
C VAL A 87 11.85 11.58 10.61
N ALA A 88 12.65 11.82 11.65
CA ALA A 88 13.77 12.76 11.57
C ALA A 88 14.83 12.36 10.52
N LEU A 89 15.03 11.06 10.30
CA LEU A 89 15.93 10.55 9.26
C LEU A 89 15.40 10.74 7.84
N VAL A 90 14.08 10.79 7.63
CA VAL A 90 13.50 11.14 6.32
C VAL A 90 13.89 12.58 5.96
N ASP A 91 13.74 13.52 6.89
CA ASP A 91 13.99 14.96 6.65
C ASP A 91 15.45 15.28 6.28
N ILE A 92 16.40 14.50 6.81
CA ILE A 92 17.83 14.70 6.55
C ILE A 92 18.39 13.84 5.40
N MET A 93 17.56 13.03 4.74
CA MET A 93 18.02 12.18 3.63
C MET A 93 18.80 12.97 2.55
N PRO A 94 18.39 14.20 2.14
CA PRO A 94 19.16 15.01 1.19
C PRO A 94 20.58 15.40 1.66
N LEU A 95 20.84 15.34 2.97
CA LEU A 95 22.14 15.71 3.55
C LEU A 95 23.15 14.56 3.54
N ILE A 96 22.72 13.33 3.22
CA ILE A 96 23.57 12.15 3.19
C ILE A 96 24.38 12.13 1.89
N GLN A 97 25.70 12.28 2.01
CA GLN A 97 26.61 12.36 0.86
C GLN A 97 26.96 10.99 0.25
N TYR A 98 27.05 9.95 1.08
CA TYR A 98 27.51 8.62 0.67
C TYR A 98 26.59 7.53 1.22
N GLY A 99 26.19 6.57 0.39
CA GLY A 99 25.41 5.40 0.84
C GLY A 99 23.88 5.61 0.93
N THR A 100 23.33 6.64 0.29
CA THR A 100 21.89 6.98 0.33
C THR A 100 20.98 5.83 -0.12
N GLN A 101 21.41 5.01 -1.09
CA GLN A 101 20.64 3.85 -1.54
C GLN A 101 20.50 2.78 -0.45
N VAL A 102 21.61 2.39 0.19
CA VAL A 102 21.57 1.37 1.27
C VAL A 102 20.82 1.90 2.50
N PHE A 103 20.96 3.20 2.78
CA PHE A 103 20.17 3.90 3.78
C PHE A 103 18.66 3.86 3.49
N GLY A 104 18.23 4.28 2.30
CA GLY A 104 16.82 4.30 1.90
C GLY A 104 16.18 2.92 1.96
N GLN A 105 16.88 1.89 1.46
CA GLN A 105 16.46 0.49 1.55
C GLN A 105 16.27 0.05 3.02
N ALA A 106 17.23 0.35 3.89
CA ALA A 106 17.17 -0.01 5.30
C ALA A 106 16.05 0.76 6.02
N LEU A 107 15.83 2.03 5.68
CA LEU A 107 14.78 2.87 6.25
C LEU A 107 13.39 2.34 5.93
N LEU A 108 13.10 2.05 4.66
CA LEU A 108 11.85 1.44 4.22
C LEU A 108 11.61 0.08 4.91
N ASN A 109 12.65 -0.76 4.97
CA ASN A 109 12.55 -2.06 5.64
C ASN A 109 12.27 -1.93 7.15
N THR A 110 12.96 -1.02 7.85
CA THR A 110 12.71 -0.80 9.28
C THR A 110 11.32 -0.23 9.52
N MET A 111 10.79 0.65 8.66
CA MET A 111 9.41 1.12 8.76
C MET A 111 8.42 -0.05 8.60
N ALA A 112 8.60 -0.91 7.59
CA ALA A 112 7.75 -2.09 7.38
C ALA A 112 7.79 -3.07 8.58
N CYS A 113 8.97 -3.32 9.16
CA CYS A 113 9.10 -4.13 10.37
C CYS A 113 8.41 -3.48 11.60
N LEU A 114 8.38 -2.16 11.67
CA LEU A 114 7.91 -1.42 12.84
C LEU A 114 6.39 -1.31 12.91
N VAL A 115 5.68 -1.35 11.77
CA VAL A 115 4.22 -1.08 11.69
C VAL A 115 3.42 -1.85 12.74
N VAL A 116 3.66 -3.15 12.89
CA VAL A 116 2.92 -4.02 13.80
C VAL A 116 3.12 -3.69 15.29
N PHE A 117 4.14 -2.90 15.64
CA PHE A 117 4.46 -2.52 17.03
C PHE A 117 3.90 -1.13 17.41
N LEU A 118 3.38 -0.38 16.44
CA LEU A 118 2.98 1.01 16.66
C LEU A 118 1.52 1.14 17.09
N GLU A 119 1.21 2.22 17.80
CA GLU A 119 -0.17 2.63 18.08
C GLU A 119 -0.86 3.11 16.80
N ARG A 120 -2.18 2.92 16.71
CA ARG A 120 -2.99 3.27 15.53
C ARG A 120 -2.75 4.69 15.03
N LYS A 121 -2.75 5.66 15.95
CA LYS A 121 -2.55 7.08 15.64
C LYS A 121 -1.22 7.35 14.94
N VAL A 122 -0.20 6.55 15.23
CA VAL A 122 1.12 6.64 14.61
C VAL A 122 1.14 5.89 13.28
N ILE A 123 0.57 4.67 13.23
CA ILE A 123 0.46 3.87 12.00
C ILE A 123 -0.25 4.67 10.90
N ASP A 124 -1.32 5.38 11.26
CA ASP A 124 -2.10 6.17 10.29
C ASP A 124 -1.28 7.30 9.65
N THR A 125 -0.16 7.73 10.23
CA THR A 125 0.72 8.76 9.63
C THR A 125 1.73 8.20 8.61
N LEU A 126 1.95 6.88 8.62
CA LEU A 126 2.95 6.22 7.79
C LEU A 126 2.70 6.33 6.27
N PRO A 127 1.46 6.28 5.73
CA PRO A 127 1.24 6.41 4.30
C PRO A 127 1.84 7.72 3.75
N TYR A 128 1.57 8.84 4.41
CA TYR A 128 2.10 10.13 4.01
C TYR A 128 3.61 10.22 4.25
N LEU A 129 4.12 9.71 5.38
CA LEU A 129 5.55 9.70 5.67
C LEU A 129 6.35 8.94 4.63
N VAL A 130 5.89 7.76 4.21
CA VAL A 130 6.59 6.98 3.19
C VAL A 130 6.43 7.61 1.81
N ALA A 131 5.27 8.17 1.49
CA ALA A 131 5.09 8.90 0.24
C ALA A 131 5.98 10.16 0.17
N SER A 132 6.21 10.86 1.28
CA SER A 132 7.05 12.06 1.32
C SER A 132 8.53 11.78 1.06
N MET A 133 8.98 10.54 1.28
CA MET A 133 10.34 10.11 0.93
C MET A 133 10.63 10.24 -0.57
N MET A 134 9.61 10.25 -1.43
CA MET A 134 9.77 10.50 -2.88
C MET A 134 10.50 11.82 -3.20
N THR A 135 10.50 12.79 -2.28
CA THR A 135 11.21 14.06 -2.48
C THR A 135 12.73 13.92 -2.54
N SER A 136 13.29 12.86 -1.96
CA SER A 136 14.73 12.74 -1.74
C SER A 136 15.29 11.33 -1.91
N ILE A 137 14.43 10.31 -2.00
CA ILE A 137 14.86 8.92 -2.19
C ILE A 137 15.42 8.74 -3.59
N PRO A 138 16.48 7.92 -3.78
CA PRO A 138 16.97 7.60 -5.12
C PRO A 138 15.91 6.92 -5.99
N ASP A 139 15.83 7.28 -7.28
CA ASP A 139 14.90 6.69 -8.25
C ASP A 139 14.93 5.15 -8.31
N THR A 140 16.11 4.56 -8.04
CA THR A 140 16.29 3.10 -8.00
C THR A 140 15.48 2.41 -6.90
N LEU A 141 15.00 3.15 -5.90
CA LEU A 141 14.17 2.66 -4.80
C LEU A 141 12.69 3.03 -4.94
N HIS A 142 12.28 3.76 -5.99
CA HIS A 142 10.87 4.13 -6.18
C HIS A 142 9.95 2.91 -6.17
N HIS A 143 10.31 1.83 -6.87
CA HIS A 143 9.52 0.60 -6.85
C HIS A 143 9.39 0.02 -5.44
N GLN A 144 10.48 -0.01 -4.67
CA GLN A 144 10.44 -0.54 -3.30
C GLN A 144 9.60 0.34 -2.36
N LEU A 145 9.62 1.66 -2.55
CA LEU A 145 8.76 2.59 -1.81
C LEU A 145 7.28 2.30 -2.10
N ILE A 146 6.93 2.14 -3.38
CA ILE A 146 5.56 1.78 -3.79
C ILE A 146 5.15 0.43 -3.22
N THR A 147 6.03 -0.57 -3.28
CA THR A 147 5.80 -1.87 -2.63
C THR A 147 5.59 -1.73 -1.12
N THR A 148 6.38 -0.88 -0.46
CA THR A 148 6.24 -0.63 0.99
C THR A 148 4.86 -0.03 1.31
N LEU A 149 4.41 0.94 0.52
CA LEU A 149 3.07 1.52 0.64
C LEU A 149 1.97 0.48 0.39
N CYS A 150 1.98 -0.17 -0.77
CA CYS A 150 0.87 -0.99 -1.25
C CYS A 150 0.69 -2.30 -0.49
N TYR A 151 1.77 -2.88 0.06
CA TYR A 151 1.72 -4.24 0.61
C TYR A 151 1.96 -4.33 2.12
N TYR A 152 2.49 -3.27 2.75
CA TYR A 152 2.78 -3.27 4.19
C TYR A 152 2.09 -2.16 4.98
N ILE A 153 1.78 -1.02 4.35
CA ILE A 153 1.26 0.16 5.07
C ILE A 153 -0.21 0.42 4.76
N LEU A 154 -0.57 0.59 3.49
CA LEU A 154 -1.94 0.93 3.09
C LEU A 154 -2.97 -0.13 3.52
N PRO A 155 -2.73 -1.45 3.38
CA PRO A 155 -3.69 -2.47 3.79
C PRO A 155 -4.05 -2.46 5.27
N VAL A 156 -3.12 -1.97 6.11
CA VAL A 156 -3.28 -1.91 7.57
C VAL A 156 -3.60 -0.51 8.08
N THR A 157 -3.80 0.46 7.19
CA THR A 157 -4.15 1.85 7.54
C THR A 157 -5.45 2.25 6.87
N VAL A 158 -5.44 2.47 5.56
CA VAL A 158 -6.62 2.77 4.74
C VAL A 158 -7.54 1.55 4.68
N GLY A 159 -6.96 0.35 4.59
CA GLY A 159 -7.69 -0.92 4.56
C GLY A 159 -8.13 -1.47 5.92
N ALA A 160 -7.72 -0.84 7.03
CA ALA A 160 -8.08 -1.34 8.35
C ALA A 160 -9.56 -1.08 8.63
N SER A 161 -10.26 -2.11 9.11
CA SER A 161 -11.69 -2.01 9.42
C SER A 161 -11.93 -0.96 10.50
N ALA A 162 -12.75 0.05 10.19
CA ALA A 162 -13.18 1.06 11.16
C ALA A 162 -14.03 0.42 12.26
N ALA A 163 -13.88 0.87 13.51
CA ALA A 163 -14.83 0.50 14.54
C ALA A 163 -16.17 1.22 14.28
N GLU A 164 -17.28 0.60 14.66
CA GLU A 164 -18.61 1.19 14.44
C GLU A 164 -18.71 2.61 15.02
N GLY A 165 -19.05 3.58 14.18
CA GLY A 165 -19.24 4.98 14.56
C GLY A 165 -17.97 5.84 14.62
N GLU A 166 -16.80 5.32 14.20
CA GLU A 166 -15.60 6.12 14.06
C GLU A 166 -15.58 6.94 12.76
N GLU A 167 -15.05 8.16 12.84
CA GLU A 167 -14.79 9.04 11.69
C GLU A 167 -13.64 8.49 10.81
N GLU A 168 -13.51 9.08 9.60
CA GLU A 168 -12.43 8.80 8.66
C GLU A 168 -11.05 9.01 9.34
N ASN A 169 -10.17 8.02 9.28
CA ASN A 169 -8.86 8.10 9.91
C ASN A 169 -7.90 9.00 9.12
N TYR A 170 -6.82 9.46 9.77
CA TYR A 170 -5.83 10.33 9.13
C TYR A 170 -5.24 9.70 7.87
N ALA A 171 -5.06 8.37 7.86
CA ALA A 171 -4.59 7.64 6.68
C ALA A 171 -5.50 7.83 5.46
N ALA A 172 -6.81 7.59 5.62
CA ALA A 172 -7.78 7.75 4.54
C ALA A 172 -7.91 9.22 4.09
N ALA A 173 -7.85 10.17 5.03
CA ALA A 173 -7.84 11.60 4.74
C ALA A 173 -6.55 12.07 4.02
N SER A 174 -5.43 11.37 4.22
CA SER A 174 -4.13 11.70 3.61
C SER A 174 -3.98 11.16 2.17
N VAL A 175 -4.91 10.33 1.69
CA VAL A 175 -4.84 9.68 0.36
C VAL A 175 -4.60 10.68 -0.78
N PRO A 176 -5.29 11.84 -0.88
CA PRO A 176 -5.00 12.82 -1.92
C PRO A 176 -3.55 13.31 -1.89
N ALA A 177 -2.99 13.53 -0.70
CA ALA A 177 -1.62 13.97 -0.53
C ALA A 177 -0.62 12.86 -0.93
N VAL A 178 -0.89 11.60 -0.56
CA VAL A 178 -0.09 10.44 -0.99
C VAL A 178 -0.08 10.34 -2.52
N LEU A 179 -1.24 10.42 -3.17
CA LEU A 179 -1.37 10.43 -4.63
C LEU A 179 -0.57 11.60 -5.24
N MET A 180 -0.71 12.81 -4.71
CA MET A 180 0.05 13.98 -5.17
C MET A 180 1.57 13.75 -5.09
N MET A 181 2.07 13.21 -3.97
CA MET A 181 3.50 12.97 -3.79
C MET A 181 4.03 11.99 -4.83
N ILE A 182 3.35 10.85 -5.04
CA ILE A 182 3.83 9.87 -6.01
C ILE A 182 3.77 10.46 -7.44
N PHE A 183 2.63 11.05 -7.81
CA PHE A 183 2.43 11.63 -9.14
C PHE A 183 3.36 12.81 -9.46
N GLN A 184 3.83 13.52 -8.45
CA GLN A 184 4.75 14.65 -8.59
C GLN A 184 6.19 14.21 -8.88
N TYR A 185 6.63 13.08 -8.33
CA TYR A 185 8.04 12.70 -8.24
C TYR A 185 8.40 11.45 -9.04
N THR A 186 7.45 10.84 -9.75
CA THR A 186 7.75 9.83 -10.77
C THR A 186 6.85 9.98 -11.99
N ASP A 187 7.41 9.79 -13.18
CA ASP A 187 6.65 9.70 -14.43
C ASP A 187 6.27 8.24 -14.78
N ASN A 188 6.63 7.28 -13.91
CA ASN A 188 6.39 5.88 -14.19
C ASN A 188 4.92 5.51 -13.98
N SER A 189 4.22 5.40 -15.10
CA SER A 189 2.80 5.08 -15.14
C SER A 189 2.43 3.72 -14.53
N ALA A 190 3.37 2.77 -14.45
CA ALA A 190 3.15 1.51 -13.73
C ALA A 190 3.03 1.74 -12.22
N PHE A 191 3.90 2.56 -11.62
CA PHE A 191 3.83 2.87 -10.19
C PHE A 191 2.54 3.61 -9.83
N HIS A 192 2.08 4.48 -10.73
CA HIS A 192 0.79 5.17 -10.58
C HIS A 192 -0.40 4.20 -10.58
N CYS A 193 -0.40 3.22 -11.50
CA CYS A 193 -1.46 2.22 -11.59
C CYS A 193 -1.45 1.29 -10.38
N GLU A 194 -0.27 0.82 -9.95
CA GLU A 194 -0.12 -0.07 -8.80
C GLU A 194 -0.66 0.58 -7.52
N LEU A 195 -0.26 1.84 -7.24
CA LEU A 195 -0.77 2.59 -6.11
C LEU A 195 -2.28 2.80 -6.18
N LEU A 196 -2.79 3.21 -7.33
CA LEU A 196 -4.21 3.51 -7.48
C LEU A 196 -5.07 2.26 -7.39
N GLU A 197 -4.65 1.14 -7.98
CA GLU A 197 -5.35 -0.14 -7.87
C GLU A 197 -5.33 -0.68 -6.44
N CYS A 198 -4.20 -0.54 -5.73
CA CYS A 198 -4.14 -0.84 -4.30
C CYS A 198 -5.18 0.00 -3.53
N LEU A 199 -5.18 1.33 -3.70
CA LEU A 199 -6.12 2.22 -3.03
C LEU A 199 -7.59 1.93 -3.40
N MET A 200 -7.88 1.63 -4.67
CA MET A 200 -9.22 1.25 -5.13
C MET A 200 -9.69 -0.08 -4.54
N ALA A 201 -8.77 -0.95 -4.11
CA ALA A 201 -9.11 -2.16 -3.37
C ALA A 201 -9.44 -1.91 -1.89
N LEU A 202 -8.96 -0.80 -1.32
CA LEU A 202 -9.07 -0.50 0.11
C LEU A 202 -10.15 0.55 0.44
N LYS A 203 -10.43 1.47 -0.48
CA LYS A 203 -11.33 2.62 -0.28
C LYS A 203 -12.30 2.77 -1.46
N ALA A 204 -13.58 2.98 -1.18
CA ALA A 204 -14.65 2.98 -2.20
C ALA A 204 -14.81 4.31 -2.95
N ASP A 205 -14.30 5.41 -2.40
CA ASP A 205 -14.49 6.78 -2.91
C ASP A 205 -13.18 7.40 -3.43
N ILE A 206 -12.22 6.58 -3.88
CA ILE A 206 -10.95 7.04 -4.49
C ILE A 206 -11.12 8.03 -5.64
N VAL A 207 -12.26 7.99 -6.34
CA VAL A 207 -12.60 8.99 -7.35
C VAL A 207 -12.62 10.43 -6.79
N LYS A 208 -13.09 10.61 -5.55
CA LYS A 208 -13.10 11.89 -4.84
C LYS A 208 -11.67 12.36 -4.57
N ASP A 209 -10.79 11.43 -4.17
CA ASP A 209 -9.38 11.72 -3.93
C ASP A 209 -8.68 12.13 -5.24
N LEU A 210 -8.92 11.43 -6.35
CA LEU A 210 -8.39 11.83 -7.67
C LEU A 210 -8.88 13.21 -8.10
N LEU A 211 -10.17 13.52 -7.92
CA LEU A 211 -10.73 14.84 -8.23
C LEU A 211 -10.08 15.94 -7.36
N CYS A 212 -9.81 15.66 -6.09
CA CYS A 212 -9.05 16.56 -5.22
C CYS A 212 -7.64 16.84 -5.77
N VAL A 213 -6.95 15.80 -6.26
CA VAL A 213 -5.63 15.96 -6.90
C VAL A 213 -5.72 16.79 -8.19
N ILE A 214 -6.74 16.59 -9.01
CA ILE A 214 -6.90 17.35 -10.26
C ILE A 214 -7.19 18.83 -9.96
N ALA A 215 -8.05 19.11 -8.99
CA ALA A 215 -8.41 20.47 -8.58
C ALA A 215 -7.24 21.22 -7.94
N TYR A 216 -6.56 20.60 -6.97
CA TYR A 216 -5.63 21.30 -6.06
C TYR A 216 -4.18 20.84 -6.16
N GLY A 217 -3.89 19.82 -6.98
CA GLY A 217 -2.53 19.32 -7.16
C GLY A 217 -1.60 20.32 -7.85
N THR A 218 -0.33 19.99 -7.83
CA THR A 218 0.72 20.70 -8.57
C THR A 218 0.58 20.50 -10.10
N PRO A 219 1.17 21.37 -10.94
CA PRO A 219 1.11 21.21 -12.39
C PRO A 219 1.60 19.86 -12.94
N THR A 220 2.47 19.16 -12.22
CA THR A 220 3.02 17.85 -12.59
C THR A 220 2.17 16.68 -12.08
N SER A 221 1.49 16.82 -10.93
CA SER A 221 0.63 15.76 -10.38
C SER A 221 -0.76 15.71 -11.01
N ARG A 222 -1.27 16.83 -11.56
CA ARG A 222 -2.58 16.87 -12.23
C ARG A 222 -2.68 15.98 -13.48
N PRO A 223 -1.72 16.00 -14.44
CA PRO A 223 -1.82 15.17 -15.64
C PRO A 223 -1.95 13.65 -15.38
N PRO A 224 -1.10 13.00 -14.53
CA PRO A 224 -1.27 11.58 -14.24
C PRO A 224 -2.59 11.29 -13.51
N ALA A 225 -3.04 12.16 -12.58
CA ALA A 225 -4.32 12.01 -11.92
C ALA A 225 -5.50 12.02 -12.90
N ALA A 226 -5.54 13.00 -13.81
CA ALA A 226 -6.56 13.08 -14.87
C ALA A 226 -6.50 11.87 -15.81
N ASN A 227 -5.30 11.46 -16.23
CA ASN A 227 -5.13 10.30 -17.10
C ASN A 227 -5.67 9.01 -16.46
N LEU A 228 -5.38 8.78 -15.18
CA LEU A 228 -5.87 7.61 -14.45
C LEU A 228 -7.38 7.67 -14.24
N LEU A 229 -7.93 8.85 -13.95
CA LEU A 229 -9.37 9.05 -13.82
C LEU A 229 -10.09 8.60 -15.12
N PHE A 230 -9.64 9.09 -16.28
CA PHE A 230 -10.24 8.68 -17.56
C PHE A 230 -9.98 7.22 -17.91
N TYR A 231 -8.89 6.62 -17.42
CA TYR A 231 -8.58 5.22 -17.67
C TYR A 231 -9.46 4.26 -16.86
N TYR A 232 -9.61 4.48 -15.54
CA TYR A 232 -10.43 3.62 -14.67
C TYR A 232 -11.93 3.96 -14.72
N TRP A 233 -12.29 5.19 -15.09
CA TRP A 233 -13.67 5.64 -15.37
C TRP A 233 -13.86 6.01 -16.86
N PRO A 234 -13.77 5.04 -17.79
CA PRO A 234 -13.81 5.29 -19.22
C PRO A 234 -15.12 5.95 -19.71
N ASN A 235 -16.22 5.80 -18.97
CA ASN A 235 -17.52 6.42 -19.30
C ASN A 235 -17.49 7.96 -19.22
N LEU A 236 -16.47 8.56 -18.62
CA LEU A 236 -16.25 10.01 -18.65
C LEU A 236 -15.81 10.50 -20.03
N ASN A 237 -15.28 9.61 -20.88
CA ASN A 237 -14.90 9.95 -22.23
C ASN A 237 -16.14 9.91 -23.16
N PRO A 238 -16.63 11.05 -23.69
CA PRO A 238 -17.78 11.07 -24.58
C PRO A 238 -17.53 10.36 -25.91
N THR A 239 -16.26 10.14 -26.27
CA THR A 239 -15.84 9.43 -27.49
C THR A 239 -15.27 8.04 -27.19
N LEU A 240 -15.64 7.43 -26.04
CA LEU A 240 -15.14 6.12 -25.61
C LEU A 240 -15.23 5.01 -26.69
N TYR A 241 -16.27 5.06 -27.53
CA TYR A 241 -16.50 4.10 -28.60
C TYR A 241 -15.93 4.52 -29.96
N ASP A 242 -15.36 5.73 -30.06
CA ASP A 242 -14.66 6.17 -31.24
C ASP A 242 -13.27 5.51 -31.28
N ARG A 243 -12.96 4.78 -32.35
CA ARG A 243 -11.70 4.04 -32.51
C ARG A 243 -10.46 4.96 -32.54
N ARG A 244 -10.65 6.28 -32.55
CA ARG A 244 -9.62 7.32 -32.53
C ARG A 244 -9.46 8.02 -31.17
N GLY A 245 -10.38 7.77 -30.22
CA GLY A 245 -10.42 8.43 -28.92
C GLY A 245 -9.45 7.81 -27.91
N VAL A 246 -8.34 8.51 -27.68
CA VAL A 246 -7.32 8.33 -26.62
C VAL A 246 -7.34 6.97 -25.90
N HIS A 247 -6.67 5.98 -26.46
CA HIS A 247 -6.15 4.87 -25.66
C HIS A 247 -4.99 5.43 -24.84
N ILE A 248 -5.25 5.91 -23.61
CA ILE A 248 -4.15 6.18 -22.68
C ILE A 248 -3.50 4.82 -22.43
N LYS A 249 -2.39 4.55 -23.11
CA LYS A 249 -1.64 3.32 -22.97
C LYS A 249 -0.83 3.43 -21.69
N PHE A 250 -1.42 2.98 -20.59
CA PHE A 250 -0.67 2.71 -19.39
C PHE A 250 0.22 1.48 -19.59
N SER A 251 1.46 1.57 -19.14
CA SER A 251 2.29 0.40 -18.94
C SER A 251 1.63 -0.40 -17.83
N GLY A 252 1.12 -1.60 -18.13
CA GLY A 252 0.59 -2.47 -17.09
C GLY A 252 1.67 -2.71 -16.03
N TRP A 253 1.34 -2.45 -14.77
CA TRP A 253 2.21 -2.81 -13.66
C TRP A 253 2.23 -4.33 -13.50
N LYS A 254 3.35 -4.88 -13.03
CA LYS A 254 3.53 -6.33 -12.91
C LYS A 254 3.21 -6.77 -11.49
N PRO A 255 2.65 -7.99 -11.30
CA PRO A 255 2.48 -8.55 -9.97
C PRO A 255 3.81 -8.60 -9.22
N LEU A 256 3.74 -8.62 -7.89
CA LEU A 256 4.90 -9.00 -7.07
C LEU A 256 5.42 -10.36 -7.51
N VAL A 257 6.73 -10.54 -7.41
CA VAL A 257 7.37 -11.84 -7.59
C VAL A 257 7.35 -12.57 -6.25
N CYS A 258 7.32 -13.91 -6.30
CA CYS A 258 7.48 -14.76 -5.13
C CYS A 258 8.68 -14.33 -4.28
N GLN A 259 8.46 -14.16 -2.97
CA GLN A 259 9.47 -13.67 -2.04
C GLN A 259 10.38 -14.78 -1.47
N ILE A 260 10.12 -16.05 -1.80
CA ILE A 260 11.01 -17.16 -1.43
C ILE A 260 12.33 -17.04 -2.21
N GLU A 261 13.46 -16.93 -1.51
CA GLU A 261 14.78 -16.74 -2.13
C GLU A 261 15.17 -17.92 -3.04
N GLU A 262 14.91 -19.15 -2.59
CA GLU A 262 15.18 -20.40 -3.34
C GLU A 262 13.92 -20.91 -4.05
N CYS A 263 13.16 -20.01 -4.68
CA CYS A 263 12.02 -20.40 -5.50
C CYS A 263 12.47 -21.04 -6.82
N ASP A 264 11.95 -22.22 -7.16
CA ASP A 264 12.21 -22.93 -8.44
C ASP A 264 11.85 -22.12 -9.71
N GLY A 265 11.11 -21.02 -9.55
CA GLY A 265 10.71 -20.13 -10.64
C GLY A 265 11.78 -19.17 -11.15
N ASP A 266 13.05 -19.36 -10.80
CA ASP A 266 14.19 -18.51 -11.18
C ASP A 266 13.97 -17.00 -10.91
N GLY A 267 13.22 -16.67 -9.86
CA GLY A 267 12.88 -15.27 -9.52
C GLY A 267 11.91 -14.60 -10.51
N THR A 268 11.12 -15.38 -11.26
CA THR A 268 10.11 -14.87 -12.21
C THR A 268 8.68 -15.26 -11.87
N SER A 269 8.49 -16.21 -10.95
CA SER A 269 7.16 -16.66 -10.54
C SER A 269 6.37 -15.54 -9.88
N GLU A 270 5.19 -15.25 -10.43
CA GLU A 270 4.27 -14.25 -9.88
C GLU A 270 3.73 -14.73 -8.53
N ALA A 271 3.76 -13.83 -7.54
CA ALA A 271 3.03 -14.00 -6.30
C ALA A 271 1.53 -13.91 -6.58
N VAL A 272 0.79 -14.91 -6.11
CA VAL A 272 -0.67 -15.00 -6.27
C VAL A 272 -1.37 -15.26 -4.94
N LYS A 273 -0.60 -15.52 -3.88
CA LYS A 273 -1.08 -15.71 -2.52
C LYS A 273 -0.30 -14.84 -1.53
N VAL A 274 -0.94 -14.53 -0.41
CA VAL A 274 -0.34 -13.89 0.76
C VAL A 274 -0.54 -14.74 2.01
N CYS A 275 0.48 -14.77 2.86
CA CYS A 275 0.46 -15.38 4.19
C CYS A 275 0.62 -14.28 5.25
N HIS A 276 -0.31 -14.22 6.21
CA HIS A 276 -0.25 -13.28 7.33
C HIS A 276 0.32 -13.90 8.61
N ASP A 277 0.46 -15.23 8.66
CA ASP A 277 1.05 -15.94 9.81
C ASP A 277 2.55 -15.62 9.90
N HIS A 278 2.92 -14.74 10.84
CA HIS A 278 4.28 -14.22 10.98
C HIS A 278 5.28 -15.33 11.31
N ALA A 279 4.88 -16.40 12.01
CA ALA A 279 5.78 -17.49 12.34
C ALA A 279 6.22 -18.23 11.08
N VAL A 280 5.28 -18.48 10.16
CA VAL A 280 5.54 -19.09 8.85
C VAL A 280 6.34 -18.16 7.97
N CYS A 281 5.94 -16.88 7.90
CA CYS A 281 6.65 -15.86 7.11
C CYS A 281 8.13 -15.78 7.51
N LEU A 282 8.40 -15.71 8.82
CA LEU A 282 9.75 -15.60 9.36
C LEU A 282 10.53 -16.92 9.33
N GLY A 283 9.84 -18.06 9.21
CA GLY A 283 10.46 -19.36 8.96
C GLY A 283 10.98 -19.49 7.54
N ALA A 284 10.19 -19.05 6.56
CA ALA A 284 10.52 -19.07 5.14
C ALA A 284 11.47 -17.93 4.71
N CYS A 285 11.24 -16.71 5.22
CA CYS A 285 12.01 -15.51 4.87
C CYS A 285 12.37 -14.72 6.14
N PRO A 286 13.46 -15.10 6.85
CA PRO A 286 13.78 -14.57 8.18
C PRO A 286 14.09 -13.07 8.24
N ASP A 287 14.54 -12.49 7.12
CA ASP A 287 14.97 -11.09 7.02
C ASP A 287 13.87 -10.15 6.49
N ASN A 288 12.75 -10.70 6.01
CA ASN A 288 11.65 -9.93 5.45
C ASN A 288 10.53 -9.71 6.48
N PRO A 289 9.95 -8.50 6.57
CA PRO A 289 8.77 -8.29 7.39
C PRO A 289 7.57 -9.07 6.82
N PRO A 290 6.70 -9.65 7.68
CA PRO A 290 5.40 -10.14 7.24
C PRO A 290 4.50 -8.99 6.72
N PRO A 291 3.53 -9.25 5.84
CA PRO A 291 3.13 -10.56 5.33
C PRO A 291 4.03 -11.06 4.18
N LEU A 292 3.97 -12.37 3.91
CA LEU A 292 4.77 -13.03 2.87
C LEU A 292 3.94 -13.27 1.60
N TYR A 293 4.43 -12.77 0.46
CA TYR A 293 3.79 -12.89 -0.86
C TYR A 293 4.49 -13.98 -1.70
N ILE A 294 3.73 -14.97 -2.16
CA ILE A 294 4.28 -16.20 -2.75
C ILE A 294 3.49 -16.73 -3.94
N CYS A 295 4.20 -17.46 -4.80
CA CYS A 295 3.61 -18.18 -5.93
C CYS A 295 2.87 -19.44 -5.46
N ILE A 296 2.08 -20.04 -6.36
CA ILE A 296 1.27 -21.22 -6.03
C ILE A 296 2.10 -22.45 -5.67
N ASP A 297 3.28 -22.63 -6.27
CA ASP A 297 4.14 -23.78 -6.02
C ASP A 297 4.72 -23.73 -4.59
N CYS A 298 5.28 -22.57 -4.20
CA CYS A 298 5.78 -22.37 -2.84
C CYS A 298 4.68 -22.45 -1.77
N VAL A 299 3.43 -22.09 -2.10
CA VAL A 299 2.29 -22.29 -1.18
C VAL A 299 2.10 -23.78 -0.89
N GLU A 300 2.14 -24.63 -1.92
CA GLU A 300 1.93 -26.06 -1.76
C GLU A 300 3.09 -26.72 -1.01
N ASP A 301 4.32 -26.24 -1.18
CA ASP A 301 5.47 -26.70 -0.39
C ASP A 301 5.35 -26.32 1.09
N ILE A 302 5.01 -25.06 1.40
CA ILE A 302 4.80 -24.63 2.78
C ILE A 302 3.64 -25.39 3.44
N LYS A 303 2.54 -25.64 2.73
CA LYS A 303 1.40 -26.41 3.27
C LYS A 303 1.75 -27.86 3.65
N ARG A 304 2.74 -28.48 2.98
CA ARG A 304 3.21 -29.82 3.35
C ARG A 304 3.86 -29.84 4.74
N GLU A 305 4.54 -28.76 5.09
CA GLU A 305 5.20 -28.60 6.39
C GLU A 305 4.26 -28.00 7.45
N HIS A 306 3.36 -27.11 7.02
CA HIS A 306 2.48 -26.33 7.89
C HIS A 306 1.00 -26.40 7.44
N SER A 307 0.40 -27.58 7.58
CA SER A 307 -0.96 -27.87 7.08
C SER A 307 -2.11 -27.00 7.61
N THR A 308 -1.91 -26.28 8.72
CA THR A 308 -2.95 -25.45 9.36
C THR A 308 -2.89 -23.98 8.95
N VAL A 309 -1.94 -23.60 8.10
CA VAL A 309 -1.72 -22.21 7.71
C VAL A 309 -2.66 -21.84 6.57
N GLU A 310 -3.29 -20.68 6.70
CA GLU A 310 -4.17 -20.13 5.68
C GLU A 310 -3.40 -19.20 4.76
N PHE A 311 -3.74 -19.26 3.47
CA PHE A 311 -3.20 -18.41 2.42
C PHE A 311 -4.36 -17.76 1.68
N PHE A 312 -4.24 -16.46 1.43
CA PHE A 312 -5.29 -15.68 0.82
C PHE A 312 -4.90 -15.31 -0.61
N ASP A 313 -5.87 -15.33 -1.53
CA ASP A 313 -5.67 -14.80 -2.88
C ASP A 313 -5.39 -13.29 -2.83
N ILE A 314 -4.51 -12.82 -3.71
CA ILE A 314 -4.24 -11.39 -3.91
C ILE A 314 -4.77 -10.92 -5.26
N LEU A 315 -5.09 -9.62 -5.35
CA LEU A 315 -5.57 -9.03 -6.59
C LEU A 315 -4.43 -8.95 -7.60
N MET A 316 -4.73 -9.37 -8.82
CA MET A 316 -3.82 -9.26 -9.96
C MET A 316 -4.07 -7.95 -10.71
N PRO A 317 -3.04 -7.35 -11.34
CA PRO A 317 -3.15 -6.09 -12.07
C PRO A 317 -4.27 -6.10 -13.13
N MET A 318 -4.98 -4.97 -13.23
CA MET A 318 -5.93 -4.76 -14.33
C MET A 318 -5.17 -4.58 -15.65
N ALA A 319 -5.23 -5.58 -16.53
CA ALA A 319 -4.51 -5.52 -17.81
C ALA A 319 -5.06 -4.44 -18.77
N GLN A 320 -6.39 -4.30 -18.84
CA GLN A 320 -7.06 -3.24 -19.60
C GLN A 320 -8.46 -3.02 -19.01
N VAL A 321 -8.85 -1.76 -18.83
CA VAL A 321 -10.18 -1.41 -18.31
C VAL A 321 -11.23 -1.58 -19.42
N SER A 322 -12.08 -2.61 -19.31
CA SER A 322 -13.14 -2.90 -20.29
C SER A 322 -14.31 -1.91 -20.22
N ALA A 323 -14.76 -1.41 -21.37
CA ALA A 323 -16.02 -0.65 -21.47
C ALA A 323 -17.28 -1.52 -21.33
N THR A 324 -17.13 -2.85 -21.45
CA THR A 324 -18.25 -3.80 -21.39
C THR A 324 -18.10 -4.75 -20.20
N CYS A 325 -19.23 -5.31 -19.75
CA CYS A 325 -19.29 -6.21 -18.61
C CYS A 325 -18.44 -7.47 -18.85
N GLU A 326 -17.58 -7.77 -17.89
CA GLU A 326 -16.62 -8.87 -17.94
C GLU A 326 -17.18 -10.18 -17.37
N ASN A 327 -18.39 -10.15 -16.79
CA ASN A 327 -19.06 -11.35 -16.34
C ASN A 327 -19.36 -12.28 -17.52
N LYS A 328 -18.66 -13.40 -17.60
CA LYS A 328 -18.83 -14.43 -18.64
C LYS A 328 -20.27 -14.94 -18.76
N ASN A 329 -21.03 -14.90 -17.67
CA ASN A 329 -22.43 -15.33 -17.61
C ASN A 329 -23.44 -14.17 -17.73
N CYS A 330 -23.02 -13.00 -18.21
CA CYS A 330 -23.90 -11.83 -18.36
C CYS A 330 -25.02 -12.10 -19.37
N ARG A 331 -26.27 -11.92 -18.93
CA ARG A 331 -27.50 -12.05 -19.75
C ARG A 331 -28.17 -10.72 -20.08
N SER A 332 -27.54 -9.61 -19.74
CA SER A 332 -28.08 -8.27 -19.98
C SER A 332 -28.06 -7.93 -21.47
N SER A 333 -29.12 -7.27 -21.94
CA SER A 333 -29.13 -6.57 -23.24
C SER A 333 -28.22 -5.35 -23.21
N GLU A 334 -28.16 -4.66 -22.06
CA GLU A 334 -27.27 -3.53 -21.82
C GLU A 334 -25.98 -4.01 -21.14
N LYS A 335 -24.91 -4.14 -21.93
CA LYS A 335 -23.64 -4.71 -21.47
C LYS A 335 -22.60 -3.68 -21.08
N ASN A 336 -22.91 -2.39 -21.11
CA ASN A 336 -21.98 -1.34 -20.72
C ASN A 336 -21.59 -1.52 -19.26
N ALA A 337 -20.29 -1.51 -18.97
CA ALA A 337 -19.78 -1.62 -17.62
C ALA A 337 -19.99 -0.29 -16.88
N ILE A 338 -20.62 -0.35 -15.71
CA ILE A 338 -20.94 0.81 -14.86
C ILE A 338 -20.29 0.73 -13.47
N ALA A 339 -19.77 -0.44 -13.09
CA ALA A 339 -19.12 -0.66 -11.81
C ALA A 339 -17.87 -1.52 -12.00
N THR A 340 -16.84 -1.28 -11.18
CA THR A 340 -15.66 -2.13 -11.02
C THR A 340 -15.60 -2.59 -9.57
N CYS A 341 -15.58 -3.90 -9.34
CA CYS A 341 -15.46 -4.48 -8.01
C CYS A 341 -14.04 -4.99 -7.77
N PHE A 342 -13.46 -4.59 -6.64
CA PHE A 342 -12.12 -5.01 -6.20
C PHE A 342 -12.16 -6.08 -5.09
N SER A 343 -13.35 -6.54 -4.68
CA SER A 343 -13.43 -7.70 -3.76
C SER A 343 -12.88 -8.96 -4.41
N MET A 344 -12.11 -9.74 -3.64
CA MET A 344 -11.56 -11.02 -4.09
C MET A 344 -12.66 -12.01 -4.49
N GLU A 345 -13.82 -11.98 -3.82
CA GLU A 345 -14.96 -12.84 -4.19
C GLU A 345 -15.39 -12.61 -5.64
N CYS A 346 -15.46 -11.36 -6.05
CA CYS A 346 -15.81 -10.96 -7.42
C CYS A 346 -14.65 -11.18 -8.39
N ALA A 347 -13.44 -10.82 -7.98
CA ALA A 347 -12.22 -10.94 -8.79
C ALA A 347 -11.87 -12.40 -9.14
N SER A 348 -12.22 -13.37 -8.27
CA SER A 348 -12.04 -14.80 -8.52
C SER A 348 -12.69 -15.28 -9.83
N TYR A 349 -13.79 -14.64 -10.26
CA TYR A 349 -14.45 -14.94 -11.55
C TYR A 349 -13.70 -14.39 -12.78
N ASN A 350 -12.67 -13.56 -12.57
CA ASN A 350 -11.87 -12.91 -13.60
C ASN A 350 -10.36 -13.20 -13.44
N GLY A 351 -10.00 -14.35 -12.87
CA GLY A 351 -8.59 -14.72 -12.66
C GLY A 351 -7.89 -13.80 -11.67
N ASN A 352 -8.57 -13.51 -10.54
CA ASN A 352 -8.14 -12.62 -9.47
C ASN A 352 -7.89 -11.16 -9.90
N LYS A 353 -8.36 -10.75 -11.08
CA LYS A 353 -8.34 -9.34 -11.50
C LYS A 353 -9.65 -8.66 -11.08
N PRO A 354 -9.63 -7.38 -10.67
CA PRO A 354 -10.84 -6.60 -10.48
C PRO A 354 -11.79 -6.74 -11.68
N ILE A 355 -13.09 -6.86 -11.41
CA ILE A 355 -14.08 -7.24 -12.42
C ILE A 355 -15.11 -6.13 -12.63
N ARG A 356 -15.40 -5.85 -13.90
CA ARG A 356 -16.36 -4.83 -14.33
C ARG A 356 -17.73 -5.41 -14.63
N TYR A 357 -18.75 -4.80 -14.05
CA TYR A 357 -20.14 -5.22 -14.19
C TYR A 357 -21.00 -4.18 -14.87
N CYS A 358 -21.94 -4.63 -15.72
CA CYS A 358 -23.09 -3.82 -16.11
C CYS A 358 -24.08 -3.71 -14.95
N THR A 359 -25.07 -2.83 -15.09
CA THR A 359 -26.10 -2.57 -14.06
C THR A 359 -26.75 -3.87 -13.55
N GLN A 360 -27.18 -4.75 -14.45
CA GLN A 360 -27.85 -6.01 -14.04
C GLN A 360 -26.91 -6.92 -13.24
N CYS A 361 -25.67 -7.12 -13.71
CA CYS A 361 -24.72 -7.99 -13.01
C CYS A 361 -24.30 -7.38 -11.66
N ASN A 362 -24.14 -6.06 -11.61
CA ASN A 362 -23.83 -5.34 -10.38
C ASN A 362 -24.93 -5.56 -9.33
N ASN A 363 -26.20 -5.37 -9.68
CA ASN A 363 -27.32 -5.55 -8.75
C ASN A 363 -27.50 -7.01 -8.27
N ILE A 364 -27.11 -7.98 -9.11
CA ILE A 364 -27.13 -9.40 -8.72
C ILE A 364 -26.03 -9.72 -7.71
N ARG A 365 -24.84 -9.15 -7.88
CA ARG A 365 -23.66 -9.42 -7.04
C ARG A 365 -23.63 -8.56 -5.78
N HIS A 366 -24.13 -7.34 -5.86
CA HIS A 366 -24.11 -6.34 -4.80
C HIS A 366 -25.56 -5.95 -4.50
N ASN A 367 -26.10 -6.50 -3.43
CA ASN A 367 -27.43 -6.21 -2.91
C ASN A 367 -27.43 -6.36 -1.38
N ASN A 368 -28.56 -6.09 -0.74
CA ASN A 368 -28.67 -6.12 0.73
C ASN A 368 -28.33 -7.47 1.39
N ARG A 369 -28.11 -8.54 0.61
CA ARG A 369 -27.73 -9.87 1.11
C ARG A 369 -26.31 -10.30 0.71
N ARG A 370 -25.67 -9.63 -0.24
CA ARG A 370 -24.39 -10.06 -0.83
C ARG A 370 -23.56 -8.86 -1.25
N GLY A 371 -22.26 -8.90 -0.93
CA GLY A 371 -21.28 -7.91 -1.37
C GLY A 371 -21.56 -6.49 -0.85
N THR A 372 -22.10 -6.39 0.38
CA THR A 372 -22.30 -5.10 1.07
C THR A 372 -20.99 -4.53 1.62
N ASP A 373 -20.03 -5.40 1.86
CA ASP A 373 -18.66 -5.16 2.31
C ASP A 373 -17.66 -5.05 1.15
N HIS A 374 -18.12 -5.24 -0.09
CA HIS A 374 -17.26 -5.12 -1.26
C HIS A 374 -16.92 -3.66 -1.56
N VAL A 375 -15.66 -3.43 -1.91
CA VAL A 375 -15.23 -2.15 -2.49
C VAL A 375 -15.61 -2.11 -3.97
N VAL A 376 -16.57 -1.25 -4.32
CA VAL A 376 -17.13 -1.12 -5.66
C VAL A 376 -17.08 0.34 -6.12
N HIS A 377 -16.37 0.57 -7.22
CA HIS A 377 -16.27 1.88 -7.87
C HIS A 377 -17.30 2.00 -8.98
N THR A 378 -18.26 2.91 -8.85
CA THR A 378 -19.32 3.12 -9.85
C THR A 378 -19.06 4.31 -10.76
N THR A 379 -19.88 4.47 -11.80
CA THR A 379 -19.88 5.68 -12.64
C THR A 379 -20.08 6.94 -11.81
N ILE A 380 -19.41 8.01 -12.21
CA ILE A 380 -19.59 9.35 -11.65
C ILE A 380 -20.95 9.88 -12.10
N GLY A 381 -21.78 10.25 -11.13
CA GLY A 381 -23.11 10.83 -11.37
C GLY A 381 -23.06 12.30 -11.77
N SER A 382 -24.23 12.96 -11.77
CA SER A 382 -24.30 14.39 -12.03
C SER A 382 -23.61 15.20 -10.91
N PRO A 383 -22.78 16.22 -11.23
CA PRO A 383 -22.17 17.10 -10.22
C PRO A 383 -23.18 17.78 -9.28
N TRP A 384 -24.43 17.92 -9.70
CA TRP A 384 -25.52 18.53 -8.91
C TRP A 384 -26.13 17.59 -7.87
N ALA A 385 -25.83 16.29 -7.95
CA ALA A 385 -26.31 15.28 -7.01
C ALA A 385 -25.19 14.78 -6.07
N MET A 386 -23.98 15.33 -6.19
CA MET A 386 -22.84 14.99 -5.34
C MET A 386 -22.96 15.70 -3.99
N ASP A 387 -22.28 15.15 -2.97
CA ASP A 387 -22.08 15.88 -1.73
C ASP A 387 -21.27 17.18 -1.98
N PRO A 388 -21.39 18.20 -1.12
CA PRO A 388 -20.78 19.51 -1.35
C PRO A 388 -19.26 19.46 -1.59
N GLN A 389 -18.55 18.55 -0.92
CA GLN A 389 -17.09 18.45 -1.05
C GLN A 389 -16.72 17.85 -2.41
N MET A 390 -17.35 16.73 -2.80
CA MET A 390 -17.11 16.13 -4.11
C MET A 390 -17.56 17.04 -5.26
N GLN A 391 -18.65 17.78 -5.07
CA GLN A 391 -19.10 18.80 -6.03
C GLN A 391 -18.05 19.90 -6.21
N ASN A 392 -17.52 20.44 -5.12
CA ASN A 392 -16.46 21.46 -5.17
C ASN A 392 -15.23 20.94 -5.93
N TYR A 393 -14.75 19.73 -5.60
CA TYR A 393 -13.61 19.13 -6.28
C TYR A 393 -13.87 18.91 -7.76
N THR A 394 -15.08 18.51 -8.14
CA THR A 394 -15.47 18.32 -9.54
C THR A 394 -15.47 19.64 -10.32
N ILE A 395 -15.99 20.72 -9.73
CA ILE A 395 -16.03 22.04 -10.37
C ILE A 395 -14.60 22.57 -10.55
N GLU A 396 -13.79 22.55 -9.49
CA GLU A 396 -12.41 23.04 -9.51
C GLU A 396 -11.49 22.18 -10.38
N ALA A 397 -11.81 20.90 -10.60
CA ALA A 397 -11.08 20.04 -11.53
C ALA A 397 -11.34 20.37 -13.01
N ILE A 398 -12.42 21.09 -13.31
CA ILE A 398 -12.80 21.50 -14.68
C ILE A 398 -12.26 22.90 -15.02
N VAL A 399 -12.18 23.79 -14.02
CA VAL A 399 -11.69 25.18 -14.14
C VAL A 399 -10.16 25.18 -14.21
#